data_AF-A0A933F3X9-F1
#
_entry.id   AF-A0A933F3X9-F1
#
_cell.length_a   1.000
_cell.length_b   1.000
_cell.length_c   1.000
_cell.angle_alpha   90.00
_cell.angle_beta   90.00
_cell.angle_gamma   90.00
#
_symmetry.space_group_name_H-M   'P 1'
#
loop_
_entity.id
_entity.type
_entity.pdbx_description
1 polymer ?
#
loop_
_entity_poly.entity_id
_entity_poly.type
_entity_poly.pdbx_seq_one_letter_code
_entity_poly.pdbx_strand_id
1 'polypeptide(L)'
;MRRTAVFLGVTLAVGIAVGAIGTQVLSAPQGPVTRTVLLETDLAGMAGKEGSVVLAEIAPGAATGKHVHPAHEFAYVLEGEGILEVGGKLAVSLRPGVAIHQPPGQVHNGRNTSATSALKILAVYIAEKDQPLTAPVK
;
A
#
# COMPACT_ATOMS: atom_id res chain seq x y z
N MET A 1 51.50 -9.94 -22.53
CA MET A 1 50.30 -10.82 -22.69
C MET A 1 49.77 -11.34 -21.36
N ARG A 2 50.60 -11.95 -20.49
CA ARG A 2 50.13 -12.55 -19.22
C ARG A 2 49.66 -11.54 -18.16
N ARG A 3 50.21 -10.32 -18.14
CA ARG A 3 49.82 -9.23 -17.21
C ARG A 3 48.49 -8.58 -17.58
N THR A 4 48.22 -8.39 -18.87
CA THR A 4 46.98 -7.80 -19.38
C THR A 4 45.76 -8.68 -19.13
N ALA A 5 45.92 -10.01 -19.19
CA ALA A 5 44.86 -10.96 -18.86
C ALA A 5 44.48 -10.95 -17.36
N VAL A 6 45.44 -10.69 -16.46
CA VAL A 6 45.19 -10.57 -15.02
C VAL A 6 44.42 -9.29 -14.69
N PHE A 7 44.79 -8.16 -15.31
CA PHE A 7 44.06 -6.90 -15.11
C PHE A 7 42.61 -6.97 -15.60
N LEU A 8 42.34 -7.65 -16.72
CA LEU A 8 40.98 -7.81 -17.26
C LEU A 8 40.10 -8.75 -16.40
N GLY A 9 40.69 -9.79 -15.82
CA GLY A 9 39.98 -10.71 -14.92
C GLY A 9 39.56 -10.04 -13.60
N VAL A 10 40.39 -9.13 -13.08
CA VAL A 10 40.10 -8.40 -11.84
C VAL A 10 39.00 -7.37 -12.03
N THR A 11 38.96 -6.63 -13.15
CA THR A 11 37.87 -5.68 -13.44
C THR A 11 36.53 -6.37 -13.64
N LEU A 12 36.49 -7.53 -14.31
CA LEU A 12 35.26 -8.29 -14.48
C LEU A 12 34.73 -8.83 -13.15
N ALA A 13 35.60 -9.34 -12.28
CA ALA A 13 35.22 -9.85 -10.97
C ALA A 13 34.68 -8.74 -10.04
N VAL A 14 35.29 -7.55 -10.06
CA VAL A 14 34.79 -6.39 -9.30
C VAL A 14 33.45 -5.90 -9.85
N GLY A 15 33.27 -5.88 -11.17
CA GLY A 15 31.99 -5.51 -11.80
C GLY A 15 30.84 -6.45 -11.42
N ILE A 16 31.08 -7.77 -11.39
CA ILE A 16 30.08 -8.76 -10.96
C ILE A 16 29.75 -8.60 -9.47
N ALA A 17 30.75 -8.37 -8.62
CA ALA A 17 30.52 -8.17 -7.18
C ALA A 17 29.71 -6.89 -6.91
N VAL A 18 30.01 -5.77 -7.57
CA VAL A 18 29.25 -4.52 -7.43
C VAL A 18 27.83 -4.67 -8.00
N GLY A 19 27.68 -5.36 -9.15
CA GLY A 19 26.36 -5.64 -9.73
C GLY A 19 25.47 -6.50 -8.83
N ALA A 20 26.05 -7.53 -8.19
CA ALA A 20 25.32 -8.41 -7.26
C ALA A 20 24.92 -7.70 -5.96
N ILE A 21 25.70 -6.72 -5.49
CA ILE A 21 25.35 -5.90 -4.32
C ILE A 21 24.30 -4.85 -4.70
N GLY A 22 24.39 -4.25 -5.90
CA GLY A 22 23.44 -3.23 -6.36
C GLY A 22 22.01 -3.73 -6.55
N THR A 23 21.81 -4.99 -6.94
CA THR A 23 20.47 -5.57 -7.10
C THR A 23 19.76 -5.81 -5.75
N GLN A 24 20.51 -6.05 -4.68
CA GLN A 24 19.95 -6.25 -3.33
C GLN A 24 19.42 -4.93 -2.73
N VAL A 25 19.96 -3.78 -3.13
CA VAL A 25 19.55 -2.46 -2.62
C VAL A 25 18.22 -1.99 -3.23
N LEU A 26 17.85 -2.48 -4.42
CA LEU A 26 16.57 -2.15 -5.06
C LEU A 26 15.37 -2.88 -4.41
N SER A 27 15.62 -3.85 -3.53
CA SER A 27 14.59 -4.58 -2.77
C SER A 27 14.61 -4.15 -1.30
N ALA A 28 14.38 -2.85 -1.04
CA ALA A 28 14.00 -2.44 0.30
C ALA A 28 12.62 -3.05 0.62
N PRO A 29 12.43 -3.75 1.76
CA PRO A 29 11.13 -4.27 2.13
C PRO A 29 10.14 -3.12 2.26
N GLN A 30 9.21 -3.01 1.33
CA GLN A 30 7.98 -2.24 1.54
C GLN A 30 7.29 -2.86 2.77
N GLY A 31 6.83 -2.03 3.70
CA GLY A 31 6.10 -2.52 4.87
C GLY A 31 4.90 -3.39 4.46
N PRO A 32 4.32 -4.18 5.37
CA PRO A 32 3.22 -5.09 5.04
C PRO A 32 2.01 -4.37 4.41
N VAL A 33 1.85 -3.07 4.68
CA VAL A 33 0.90 -2.18 4.02
C VAL A 33 1.57 -0.84 3.74
N THR A 34 1.48 -0.37 2.50
CA THR A 34 1.89 0.98 2.09
C THR A 34 0.67 1.82 1.74
N ARG A 35 0.71 3.12 2.04
CA ARG A 35 -0.29 4.10 1.64
C ARG A 35 0.41 5.29 1.01
N THR A 36 0.18 5.50 -0.27
CA THR A 36 0.78 6.59 -1.04
C THR A 36 -0.30 7.63 -1.32
N VAL A 37 -0.17 8.83 -0.75
CA VAL A 37 -1.06 9.96 -1.05
C VAL A 37 -0.73 10.48 -2.45
N LEU A 38 -1.69 10.38 -3.36
CA LEU A 38 -1.55 10.80 -4.77
C LEU A 38 -2.04 12.24 -4.96
N LEU A 39 -3.06 12.65 -4.22
CA LEU A 39 -3.64 13.98 -4.22
C LEU A 39 -4.20 14.27 -2.82
N GLU A 40 -4.06 15.51 -2.38
CA GLU A 40 -4.70 16.04 -1.19
C GLU A 40 -5.08 17.49 -1.47
N THR A 41 -6.31 17.88 -1.15
CA THR A 41 -6.80 19.23 -1.43
C THR A 41 -7.94 19.63 -0.50
N ASP A 42 -8.03 20.91 -0.21
CA ASP A 42 -9.21 21.53 0.38
C ASP A 42 -10.43 21.35 -0.53
N LEU A 43 -11.61 21.16 0.08
CA LEU A 43 -12.87 21.01 -0.64
C LEU A 43 -13.69 22.30 -0.60
N ALA A 44 -13.91 22.90 -1.77
CA ALA A 44 -14.75 24.09 -1.91
C ALA A 44 -16.19 23.81 -1.43
N GLY A 45 -16.76 24.73 -0.65
CA GLY A 45 -18.09 24.56 -0.05
C GLY A 45 -18.12 23.62 1.17
N MET A 46 -16.99 23.05 1.57
CA MET A 46 -16.85 22.16 2.72
C MET A 46 -15.77 22.69 3.67
N ALA A 47 -16.06 23.82 4.33
CA ALA A 47 -15.10 24.48 5.21
C ALA A 47 -14.55 23.54 6.30
N GLY A 48 -13.23 23.53 6.46
CA GLY A 48 -12.53 22.66 7.42
C GLY A 48 -12.30 21.23 6.94
N LYS A 49 -12.73 20.87 5.73
CA LYS A 49 -12.58 19.53 5.16
C LYS A 49 -11.56 19.47 4.03
N GLU A 50 -10.99 18.30 3.89
CA GLU A 50 -10.08 17.95 2.81
C GLU A 50 -10.52 16.66 2.13
N GLY A 51 -10.17 16.55 0.86
CA GLY A 51 -10.29 15.33 0.07
C GLY A 51 -8.90 14.82 -0.27
N SER A 52 -8.69 13.52 -0.15
CA SER A 52 -7.44 12.89 -0.58
C SER A 52 -7.68 11.65 -1.43
N VAL A 53 -6.77 11.40 -2.37
CA VAL A 53 -6.73 10.18 -3.19
C VAL A 53 -5.47 9.42 -2.80
N VAL A 54 -5.64 8.17 -2.38
CA VAL A 54 -4.57 7.35 -1.81
C VAL A 54 -4.52 6.02 -2.53
N LEU A 55 -3.33 5.60 -2.95
CA LEU A 55 -3.08 4.23 -3.36
C LEU A 55 -2.66 3.42 -2.13
N ALA A 56 -3.50 2.48 -1.72
CA ALA A 56 -3.19 1.52 -0.68
C ALA A 56 -2.72 0.20 -1.31
N GLU A 57 -1.59 -0.31 -0.84
CA GLU A 57 -1.01 -1.57 -1.29
C GLU A 57 -0.80 -2.48 -0.08
N ILE A 58 -1.38 -3.69 -0.13
CA ILE A 58 -1.23 -4.71 0.92
C ILE A 58 -0.40 -5.84 0.34
N ALA A 59 0.75 -6.10 0.95
CA ALA A 59 1.69 -7.14 0.52
C ALA A 59 1.03 -8.53 0.52
N PRO A 60 1.58 -9.52 -0.23
CA PRO A 60 1.05 -10.88 -0.23
C PRO A 60 0.91 -11.45 1.18
N GLY A 61 -0.27 -12.00 1.49
CA GLY A 61 -0.62 -12.58 2.79
C GLY A 61 -0.73 -11.58 3.95
N ALA A 62 -0.47 -10.29 3.72
CA ALA A 62 -0.49 -9.28 4.78
C ALA A 62 -1.92 -8.81 5.09
N ALA A 63 -2.06 -8.19 6.27
CA ALA A 63 -3.29 -7.55 6.70
C ALA A 63 -3.00 -6.15 7.25
N THR A 64 -3.98 -5.26 7.14
CA THR A 64 -3.90 -3.90 7.70
C THR A 64 -3.91 -3.88 9.22
N GLY A 65 -4.40 -4.97 9.85
CA GLY A 65 -4.81 -4.95 11.24
C GLY A 65 -6.16 -4.24 11.41
N LYS A 66 -6.77 -4.42 12.58
CA LYS A 66 -8.02 -3.72 12.93
C LYS A 66 -7.75 -2.24 13.12
N HIS A 67 -8.50 -1.42 12.39
CA HIS A 67 -8.38 0.03 12.45
C HIS A 67 -9.71 0.71 12.09
N VAL A 68 -9.73 2.03 12.21
CA VAL A 68 -10.78 2.92 11.73
C VAL A 68 -10.18 4.02 10.88
N HIS A 69 -11.00 4.61 10.03
CA HIS A 69 -10.72 5.90 9.39
C HIS A 69 -11.53 6.98 10.13
N PRO A 70 -10.93 8.10 10.57
CA PRO A 70 -11.68 9.28 11.03
C PRO A 70 -12.23 10.10 9.84
N ALA A 71 -12.62 9.42 8.76
CA ALA A 71 -12.99 10.00 7.48
C ALA A 71 -14.02 9.10 6.76
N HIS A 72 -14.75 9.66 5.80
CA HIS A 72 -15.44 8.82 4.82
C HIS A 72 -14.41 8.27 3.86
N GLU A 73 -14.43 6.96 3.62
CA GLU A 73 -13.59 6.31 2.63
C GLU A 73 -14.44 5.68 1.54
N PHE A 74 -14.10 5.99 0.29
CA PHE A 74 -14.61 5.32 -0.89
C PHE A 74 -13.45 4.59 -1.56
N ALA A 75 -13.46 3.27 -1.51
CA ALA A 75 -12.37 2.45 -2.04
C ALA A 75 -12.80 1.66 -3.27
N TYR A 76 -11.90 1.54 -4.24
CA TYR A 76 -12.06 0.76 -5.45
C TYR A 76 -10.86 -0.16 -5.63
N VAL A 77 -11.12 -1.45 -5.78
CA VAL A 77 -10.06 -2.45 -5.95
C VAL A 77 -9.56 -2.43 -7.39
N LEU A 78 -8.26 -2.18 -7.54
CA LEU A 78 -7.58 -2.12 -8.83
C LEU A 78 -7.02 -3.50 -9.24
N GLU A 79 -6.30 -4.15 -8.31
CA GLU A 79 -5.55 -5.39 -8.57
C GLU A 79 -5.57 -6.30 -7.35
N GLY A 80 -5.40 -7.60 -7.56
CA GLY A 80 -5.24 -8.60 -6.50
C GLY A 80 -6.56 -9.15 -5.94
N GLU A 81 -6.45 -9.87 -4.84
CA GLU A 81 -7.58 -10.52 -4.17
C GLU A 81 -7.46 -10.44 -2.65
N GLY A 82 -8.58 -10.30 -1.97
CA GLY A 82 -8.58 -10.21 -0.52
C GLY A 82 -9.97 -10.28 0.08
N ILE A 83 -10.00 -9.99 1.38
CA ILE A 83 -11.22 -9.83 2.14
C ILE A 83 -11.16 -8.55 2.97
N LEU A 84 -12.30 -7.89 3.10
CA LEU A 84 -12.53 -6.84 4.07
C LEU A 84 -13.45 -7.37 5.16
N GLU A 85 -12.91 -7.48 6.36
CA GLU A 85 -13.67 -7.80 7.56
C GLU A 85 -14.22 -6.49 8.14
N VAL A 86 -15.53 -6.38 8.27
CA VAL A 86 -16.17 -5.20 8.85
C VAL A 86 -16.86 -5.60 10.15
N GLY A 87 -16.60 -4.87 11.24
CA GLY A 87 -17.15 -5.18 12.55
C GLY A 87 -18.67 -5.33 12.52
N GLY A 88 -19.16 -6.52 12.91
CA GLY A 88 -20.60 -6.83 12.99
C GLY A 88 -21.28 -7.14 11.65
N LYS A 89 -20.53 -7.33 10.55
CA LYS A 89 -21.06 -7.63 9.22
C LYS A 89 -20.37 -8.83 8.58
N LEU A 90 -20.98 -9.37 7.52
CA LEU A 90 -20.32 -10.36 6.67
C LEU A 90 -19.11 -9.74 5.96
N ALA A 91 -18.04 -10.53 5.82
CA ALA A 91 -16.84 -10.10 5.12
C ALA A 91 -17.14 -9.85 3.64
N VAL A 92 -16.53 -8.80 3.09
CA VAL A 92 -16.65 -8.42 1.68
C VAL A 92 -15.45 -8.98 0.92
N SER A 93 -15.69 -9.66 -0.20
CA SER A 93 -14.61 -10.10 -1.08
C SER A 93 -14.06 -8.91 -1.87
N LEU A 94 -12.75 -8.71 -1.81
CA LEU A 94 -12.03 -7.70 -2.54
C LEU A 94 -11.44 -8.33 -3.80
N ARG A 95 -11.83 -7.81 -4.97
CA ARG A 95 -11.33 -8.21 -6.29
C ARG A 95 -11.50 -7.04 -7.26
N PRO A 96 -10.77 -6.99 -8.40
CA PRO A 96 -10.83 -5.87 -9.31
C PRO A 96 -12.26 -5.53 -9.72
N GLY A 97 -12.58 -4.24 -9.71
CA GLY A 97 -13.94 -3.75 -10.03
C GLY A 97 -14.88 -3.60 -8.84
N VAL A 98 -14.52 -4.11 -7.66
CA VAL A 98 -15.32 -3.92 -6.44
C VAL A 98 -15.10 -2.53 -5.88
N ALA A 99 -16.21 -1.83 -5.59
CA ALA A 99 -16.23 -0.58 -4.86
C ALA A 99 -16.86 -0.77 -3.47
N ILE A 100 -16.34 -0.07 -2.48
CA ILE A 100 -16.82 -0.10 -1.10
C ILE A 100 -16.88 1.32 -0.52
N HIS A 101 -17.79 1.52 0.42
CA HIS A 101 -17.84 2.72 1.24
C HIS A 101 -17.73 2.35 2.71
N GLN A 102 -16.83 3.04 3.41
CA GLN A 102 -16.62 2.87 4.85
C GLN A 102 -16.90 4.22 5.53
N PRO A 103 -17.91 4.30 6.41
CA PRO A 103 -18.17 5.53 7.15
C PRO A 103 -17.11 5.75 8.23
N PRO A 104 -16.93 7.01 8.69
CA PRO A 104 -16.01 7.35 9.76
C PRO A 104 -16.21 6.47 10.99
N GLY A 105 -15.11 6.02 11.61
CA GLY A 105 -15.14 5.24 12.85
C GLY A 105 -15.56 3.77 12.70
N GLN A 106 -15.90 3.30 11.50
CA GLN A 106 -16.23 1.88 11.28
C GLN A 106 -14.97 1.02 11.43
N VAL A 107 -14.95 0.14 12.43
CA VAL A 107 -13.87 -0.83 12.64
C VAL A 107 -13.86 -1.86 11.53
N HIS A 108 -12.69 -2.07 10.92
CA HIS A 108 -12.51 -3.04 9.85
C HIS A 108 -11.04 -3.51 9.77
N ASN A 109 -10.81 -4.56 8.98
CA ASN A 109 -9.50 -5.13 8.68
C ASN A 109 -9.47 -5.62 7.23
N GLY A 110 -8.56 -5.08 6.43
CA GLY A 110 -8.31 -5.54 5.06
C GLY A 110 -7.19 -6.59 5.06
N ARG A 111 -7.43 -7.74 4.46
CA ARG A 111 -6.42 -8.80 4.32
C ARG A 111 -6.27 -9.20 2.86
N ASN A 112 -5.04 -9.18 2.38
CA ASN A 112 -4.68 -9.78 1.11
C ASN A 112 -4.64 -11.30 1.27
N THR A 113 -5.46 -12.01 0.51
CA THR A 113 -5.54 -13.49 0.58
C THR A 113 -4.60 -14.18 -0.39
N SER A 114 -3.98 -13.43 -1.32
CA SER A 114 -2.96 -13.95 -2.22
C SER A 114 -1.65 -14.18 -1.50
N ALA A 115 -1.00 -15.31 -1.75
CA ALA A 115 0.35 -15.61 -1.24
C ALA A 115 1.47 -14.99 -2.08
N THR A 116 1.17 -14.50 -3.30
CA THR A 116 2.19 -14.08 -4.26
C THR A 116 2.00 -12.68 -4.81
N SER A 117 0.78 -12.17 -4.87
CA SER A 117 0.46 -10.89 -5.51
C SER A 117 0.01 -9.86 -4.48
N ALA A 118 0.35 -8.59 -4.70
CA ALA A 118 -0.17 -7.49 -3.89
C ALA A 118 -1.66 -7.24 -4.18
N LEU A 119 -2.38 -6.73 -3.19
CA LEU A 119 -3.72 -6.18 -3.32
C LEU A 119 -3.59 -4.66 -3.39
N LYS A 120 -4.09 -4.05 -4.47
CA LYS A 120 -4.04 -2.60 -4.69
C LYS A 120 -5.43 -2.01 -4.70
N ILE A 121 -5.62 -0.94 -3.93
CA ILE A 121 -6.89 -0.27 -3.73
C ILE A 121 -6.67 1.22 -3.91
N LEU A 122 -7.48 1.85 -4.76
CA LEU A 122 -7.57 3.31 -4.82
C LEU A 122 -8.63 3.75 -3.83
N ALA A 123 -8.23 4.48 -2.80
CA ALA A 123 -9.12 5.04 -1.79
C ALA A 123 -9.24 6.55 -1.99
N VAL A 124 -10.47 7.07 -1.86
CA VAL A 124 -10.76 8.49 -1.77
C VAL A 124 -11.29 8.76 -0.39
N TYR A 125 -10.65 9.68 0.33
CA TYR A 125 -11.08 10.10 1.65
C TYR A 125 -11.72 11.48 1.61
N ILE A 126 -12.72 11.69 2.46
CA ILE A 126 -13.22 13.01 2.83
C ILE A 126 -13.12 13.10 4.34
N ALA A 127 -12.23 13.97 4.82
CA ALA A 127 -11.86 14.09 6.23
C ALA A 127 -12.03 15.52 6.75
N GLU A 128 -12.08 15.68 8.07
CA GLU A 128 -11.67 16.97 8.65
C GLU A 128 -10.17 17.15 8.42
N LYS A 129 -9.72 18.40 8.26
CA LYS A 129 -8.31 18.71 8.12
C LYS A 129 -7.46 18.16 9.25
N ASP A 130 -6.22 17.83 8.92
CA ASP A 130 -5.17 17.38 9.83
C ASP A 130 -5.49 16.06 10.57
N GLN A 131 -6.51 15.31 10.09
CA GLN A 131 -6.83 13.99 10.64
C GLN A 131 -5.89 12.92 10.06
N PRO A 132 -5.48 11.91 10.85
CA PRO A 132 -4.72 10.80 10.31
C PRO A 132 -5.60 9.95 9.38
N LEU A 133 -5.00 9.36 8.33
CA LEU A 133 -5.72 8.43 7.46
C LEU A 133 -6.29 7.23 8.23
N THR A 134 -5.58 6.72 9.23
CA THR A 134 -6.00 5.57 10.02
C THR A 134 -5.72 5.76 11.50
N ALA A 135 -6.56 5.14 12.34
CA ALA A 135 -6.30 4.97 13.77
C ALA A 135 -6.44 3.47 14.14
N PRO A 136 -5.43 2.85 14.77
CA PRO A 136 -5.49 1.44 15.16
C PRO A 136 -6.51 1.20 16.26
N VAL A 137 -7.09 0.00 16.29
CA VAL A 137 -7.99 -0.46 17.35
C VAL A 137 -7.37 -1.68 18.03
N LYS A 138 -7.45 -1.75 19.37
CA LYS A 138 -6.96 -2.89 20.16
C LYS A 138 -7.80 -4.14 19.94
#